data_AF-A0A9E2NET1-F1
#
_entry.id   AF-A0A9E2NET1-F1
#
_cell.length_a   1.000
_cell.length_b   1.000
_cell.length_c   1.000
_cell.angle_alpha   90.00
_cell.angle_beta   90.00
_cell.angle_gamma   90.00
#
_symmetry.space_group_name_H-M   'P 1'
#
loop_
_entity.id
_entity.type
_entity.pdbx_description
1 polymer ?
#
loop_
_entity_poly.entity_id
_entity_poly.type
_entity_poly.pdbx_seq_one_letter_code
_entity_poly.pdbx_strand_id
1 'polypeptide(L)' 'MLSVERLCQILDVSPRGYRGYRNRPLSQGQRKDMVFLAHIREQFALSLGSYGRPRMTGELKELDLGVGVVASVG' A
#
# COMPACT_ATOMS: atom_id res chain seq x y z
N MET A 1 10.41 8.48 -25.00
CA MET A 1 9.76 8.81 -23.71
C MET A 1 8.47 9.56 -24.04
N LEU A 2 7.30 9.06 -23.64
CA LEU A 2 6.03 9.77 -23.87
C LEU A 2 5.93 10.97 -22.90
N SER A 3 5.40 12.10 -23.38
CA SER A 3 5.14 13.24 -22.50
C SER A 3 4.01 12.93 -21.52
N VAL A 4 4.01 13.59 -20.36
CA VAL A 4 2.92 13.46 -19.36
C VAL A 4 1.57 13.83 -19.97
N GLU A 5 1.54 14.82 -20.86
CA GLU A 5 0.32 15.22 -21.58
C GLU A 5 -0.19 14.11 -22.50
N ARG A 6 0.70 13.44 -23.23
CA ARG A 6 0.31 12.34 -24.10
C ARG A 6 -0.22 11.14 -23.30
N LEU A 7 0.40 10.84 -22.16
CA LEU A 7 -0.11 9.82 -21.23
C LEU A 7 -1.48 10.20 -20.67
N CYS A 8 -1.67 11.47 -20.30
CA CYS A 8 -2.96 11.96 -19.80
C CYS A 8 -4.08 11.81 -20.85
N GLN A 9 -3.78 12.08 -22.13
CA GLN A 9 -4.72 11.86 -23.23
C GLN A 9 -5.06 10.38 -23.43
N ILE A 10 -4.06 9.49 -23.38
CA ILE A 10 -4.26 8.05 -23.58
C ILE A 10 -5.10 7.44 -22.45
N LEU A 11 -4.87 7.89 -21.22
CA LEU A 11 -5.52 7.36 -20.01
C LEU A 11 -6.82 8.11 -19.65
N ASP A 12 -7.27 9.03 -20.51
CA ASP A 12 -8.47 9.86 -20.31
C ASP A 12 -8.51 10.57 -18.93
N VAL A 13 -7.36 11.14 -18.52
CA VAL A 13 -7.23 11.92 -17.28
C VAL A 13 -6.76 13.33 -17.58
N SER A 14 -7.29 14.31 -16.84
CA SER A 14 -6.84 15.68 -17.02
C SER A 14 -5.39 15.88 -16.51
N PRO A 15 -4.53 16.62 -17.22
CA PRO A 15 -3.17 16.92 -16.75
C PRO A 15 -3.15 17.61 -15.38
N ARG A 16 -4.16 18.46 -15.10
CA ARG A 16 -4.33 19.12 -13.80
C ARG A 16 -4.67 18.12 -12.70
N GLY A 17 -5.57 17.17 -12.98
CA GLY A 17 -5.91 16.08 -12.06
C GLY A 17 -4.71 15.18 -11.78
N TYR A 18 -3.95 14.81 -12.82
CA TYR A 18 -2.73 14.03 -12.68
C TYR A 18 -1.69 14.72 -11.78
N ARG A 19 -1.42 16.02 -12.03
CA ARG A 19 -0.51 16.80 -11.17
C ARG A 19 -1.01 16.91 -9.73
N GLY A 20 -2.31 17.13 -9.54
CA GLY A 20 -2.93 17.19 -8.21
C GLY A 20 -2.81 15.87 -7.46
N TYR A 21 -3.05 14.75 -8.13
CA TYR A 21 -2.86 13.41 -7.57
C TYR A 21 -1.39 13.16 -7.22
N ARG A 22 -0.46 13.43 -8.15
CA ARG A 22 0.98 13.17 -7.97
C ARG A 22 1.59 13.99 -6.83
N ASN A 23 1.14 15.24 -6.66
CA ASN A 23 1.64 16.14 -5.61
C ASN A 23 0.89 15.99 -4.29
N ARG A 24 -0.14 15.14 -4.22
CA ARG A 24 -0.91 14.96 -2.99
C ARG A 24 -0.03 14.32 -1.92
N PRO A 25 0.12 14.93 -0.73
CA PRO A 25 0.86 14.31 0.35
C PRO A 25 0.16 13.03 0.81
N LEU A 26 0.95 12.05 1.27
CA LEU A 26 0.41 10.82 1.83
C LEU A 26 -0.54 11.12 2.99
N SER A 27 -1.71 10.46 2.98
CA SER A 27 -2.66 10.53 4.08
C SER A 27 -2.09 9.87 5.34
N GLN A 28 -2.66 10.19 6.51
CA GLN A 28 -2.25 9.56 7.76
C GLN A 28 -2.45 8.04 7.75
N GLY A 29 -3.52 7.54 7.11
CA GLY A 29 -3.76 6.10 6.92
C GLY A 29 -2.65 5.47 6.09
N GLN A 30 -2.33 6.06 4.93
CA GLN A 30 -1.26 5.55 4.06
C GLN A 30 0.12 5.55 4.73
N ARG A 31 0.40 6.51 5.61
CA ARG A 31 1.65 6.51 6.40
C ARG A 31 1.69 5.34 7.38
N LYS A 32 0.58 5.07 8.08
CA LYS A 32 0.46 3.91 8.97
C LYS A 32 0.62 2.61 8.19
N ASP A 33 -0.02 2.51 7.02
CA ASP A 33 0.09 1.34 6.14
C ASP A 33 1.53 1.10 5.68
N MET A 34 2.31 2.16 5.44
CA MET A 34 3.72 2.02 5.07
C MET A 34 4.59 1.46 6.20
N VAL A 35 4.37 1.91 7.44
CA VAL A 35 5.05 1.33 8.62
C VAL A 35 4.68 -0.14 8.74
N PHE A 36 3.40 -0.43 8.59
CA PHE A 36 2.88 -1.77 8.64
C PHE A 36 3.47 -2.70 7.56
N LEU A 37 3.55 -2.20 6.32
CA LEU A 37 4.11 -2.94 5.18
C LEU A 37 5.62 -3.16 5.31
N ALA A 38 6.34 -2.24 5.97
CA ALA A 38 7.74 -2.44 6.31
C ALA A 38 7.93 -3.61 7.29
N HIS A 39 7.12 -3.68 8.36
CA HIS A 39 7.15 -4.79 9.31
C HIS A 39 6.80 -6.12 8.65
N ILE A 40 5.79 -6.17 7.78
CA ILE A 40 5.46 -7.40 7.03
C ILE A 40 6.66 -7.88 6.21
N ARG A 41 7.32 -6.96 5.49
CA ARG A 41 8.46 -7.30 4.63
C ARG A 41 9.64 -7.82 5.43
N GLU A 42 9.91 -7.22 6.57
CA GLU A 42 10.95 -7.67 7.50
C GLU A 42 10.67 -9.09 8.01
N GLN A 43 9.45 -9.33 8.52
CA GLN A 43 9.06 -10.66 8.99
C GLN A 43 9.06 -11.71 7.86
N PHE A 44 8.62 -11.32 6.66
CA PHE A 44 8.66 -12.19 5.49
C PHE A 44 10.11 -12.58 5.12
N ALA A 45 11.04 -11.62 5.15
CA ALA A 45 12.45 -11.89 4.89
C ALA A 45 13.07 -12.81 5.95
N LEU A 46 12.77 -12.59 7.23
CA LEU A 46 13.21 -13.45 8.34
C LEU A 46 12.65 -14.88 8.22
N SER A 47 11.44 -15.02 7.69
CA SER A 47 10.79 -16.32 7.49
C SER A 47 11.28 -17.11 6.25
N LEU A 48 12.28 -16.60 5.51
CA LEU A 48 12.72 -17.15 4.21
C LEU A 48 11.56 -17.28 3.20
N GLY A 49 10.59 -16.37 3.27
CA GLY A 49 9.43 -16.35 2.40
C GLY A 49 8.32 -17.36 2.72
N SER A 50 8.38 -18.03 3.88
CA SER A 50 7.32 -18.94 4.35
C SER A 50 6.15 -18.22 5.05
N TYR A 51 6.21 -16.90 5.18
CA TYR A 51 5.25 -16.14 6.00
C TYR A 51 3.89 -15.97 5.30
N GLY A 52 2.88 -16.74 5.75
CA GLY A 52 1.52 -16.76 5.20
C GLY A 52 0.50 -15.88 5.92
N ARG A 53 -0.57 -15.51 5.18
CA ARG A 53 -1.71 -14.65 5.58
C ARG A 53 -2.33 -14.93 6.98
N PRO A 54 -2.44 -16.19 7.46
CA PRO A 54 -2.99 -16.48 8.80
C PRO A 54 -2.08 -16.04 9.95
N ARG A 55 -0.75 -16.16 9.81
CA ARG A 55 0.20 -15.79 10.88
C ARG A 55 0.44 -14.28 10.93
N MET A 56 0.48 -13.64 9.76
CA MET A 56 0.61 -12.19 9.62
C MET A 56 -0.45 -11.42 10.42
N THR A 57 -1.69 -11.91 10.46
CA THR A 57 -2.77 -11.23 11.19
C THR A 57 -2.69 -11.44 12.70
N GLY A 58 -2.12 -12.56 13.16
CA GLY A 58 -1.94 -12.87 14.59
C GLY A 58 -0.83 -12.04 15.22
N GLU A 59 0.35 -12.04 14.60
CA GLU A 59 1.52 -11.30 15.11
C GLU A 59 1.32 -9.78 15.06
N LEU A 60 0.60 -9.26 14.06
CA LEU A 60 0.22 -7.85 14.01
C LEU A 60 -0.75 -7.43 15.10
N LYS A 61 -1.69 -8.32 15.46
CA LYS A 61 -2.61 -8.07 16.57
C LYS A 61 -1.87 -8.06 17.90
N GLU A 62 -0.83 -8.88 18.06
CA GLU A 62 0.05 -8.86 19.24
C GLU A 62 0.94 -7.60 19.30
N LEU A 63 1.30 -7.02 18.15
CA LEU A 63 2.02 -5.75 18.04
C LEU A 63 1.15 -4.51 18.29
N ASP A 64 -0.12 -4.67 18.68
CA ASP A 64 -1.13 -3.61 18.86
C ASP A 64 -1.30 -2.69 17.62
N LEU A 65 -0.92 -3.19 16.45
CA LEU A 65 -1.10 -2.53 15.17
C LEU A 65 -2.49 -2.93 14.69
N GLY A 66 -3.51 -2.12 15.00
CA GLY A 66 -4.92 -2.37 14.69
C GLY A 66 -5.23 -2.59 13.19
N VAL A 67 -4.93 -3.79 12.69
CA VAL A 67 -5.29 -4.24 11.34
C VAL A 67 -6.65 -4.93 11.38
N GLY A 68 -7.65 -4.23 10.84
CA GLY A 68 -8.92 -4.84 10.50
C GLY A 68 -8.72 -5.83 9.36
N VAL A 69 -9.15 -7.07 9.55
CA VAL A 69 -9.17 -8.09 8.50
C VAL A 69 -10.14 -7.60 7.41
N VAL A 70 -9.63 -7.16 6.27
CA VAL A 70 -10.46 -7.06 5.06
C VAL A 70 -10.85 -8.48 4.69
N ALA A 71 -12.09 -8.83 5.00
CA ALA A 71 -12.69 -10.09 4.62
C ALA A 71 -12.43 -10.31 3.13
N SER A 72 -11.94 -11.50 2.81
CA SER A 72 -11.84 -11.98 1.43
C SER A 72 -13.22 -11.84 0.80
N VAL A 73 -13.39 -10.92 -0.13
CA VAL A 73 -14.58 -10.91 -1.00
C VAL A 73 -14.45 -12.16 -1.87
N GLY A 74 -15.34 -13.12 -1.62
CA GLY A 74 -15.63 -14.23 -2.52
C GLY A 74 -16.79 -13.87 -3.43
#